data_AF-A0A3N9MR51-F1
#
_entry.id   AF-A0A3N9MR51-F1
#
_cell.length_a   1.000
_cell.length_b   1.000
_cell.length_c   1.000
_cell.angle_alpha   90.00
_cell.angle_beta   90.00
_cell.angle_gamma   90.00
#
_symmetry.space_group_name_H-M   'P 1'
#
loop_
_entity.id
_entity.type
_entity.pdbx_description
1 polymer ?
#
loop_
_entity_poly.entity_id
_entity_poly.type
_entity_poly.pdbx_seq_one_letter_code
_entity_poly.pdbx_strand_id
1 'polypeptide(L)'
;MNNRLRISIPVIGGKHWLGGITYVHALASALKSLPDNKRPLLQLVIRPHDIASMPYHQDTLESFDRVILIGEATMIQTALPSHLKAVTLATQRSLARETDFYYPVNCDVLPDLCSASWIPDFQHIHLPQFFSEQEIRLRNESFSRIAAEARVIVFSSKNAQQDFKLLYPESRAKTQVLHFHTQIDEKLFSGDVSSIRQLYRLPAKYVICCNQFWKHKNHLLLFEAVARLRD
;
A
#
# COMPACT_ATOMS: atom_id res chain seq x y z
N MET A 1 17.40 27.89 -2.55
CA MET A 1 17.21 26.48 -2.12
C MET A 1 16.06 25.92 -2.93
N ASN A 2 16.28 24.83 -3.67
CA ASN A 2 15.24 24.22 -4.50
C ASN A 2 14.22 23.58 -3.55
N ASN A 3 13.08 24.23 -3.31
CA ASN A 3 12.10 23.77 -2.33
C ASN A 3 11.35 22.55 -2.87
N ARG A 4 11.95 21.36 -2.76
CA ARG A 4 11.34 20.09 -3.15
C ARG A 4 10.10 19.84 -2.30
N LEU A 5 9.00 19.45 -2.93
CA LEU A 5 7.78 19.06 -2.24
C LEU A 5 8.07 17.93 -1.26
N ARG A 6 7.68 18.10 0.01
CA ARG A 6 7.84 17.11 1.08
C ARG A 6 6.64 16.19 1.12
N ILE A 7 6.83 14.95 0.65
CA ILE A 7 5.78 13.93 0.67
C ILE A 7 6.04 12.97 1.82
N SER A 8 5.07 12.86 2.71
CA SER A 8 5.11 11.91 3.82
C SER A 8 4.23 10.71 3.54
N ILE A 9 4.83 9.53 3.60
CA ILE A 9 4.19 8.24 3.36
C ILE A 9 4.24 7.46 4.67
N PRO A 10 3.11 7.03 5.24
CA PRO A 10 3.14 6.19 6.44
C PRO A 10 3.53 4.75 6.14
N VAL A 11 3.99 4.06 7.18
CA VAL A 11 4.02 2.60 7.21
C VAL A 11 2.59 2.07 7.08
N ILE A 12 2.39 1.13 6.16
CA ILE A 12 1.10 0.48 5.90
C ILE A 12 1.34 -0.99 5.61
N GLY A 13 0.46 -1.83 6.17
CA GLY A 13 0.58 -3.27 6.06
C GLY A 13 1.49 -3.84 7.15
N GLY A 14 1.76 -5.13 7.02
CA GLY A 14 2.50 -5.90 8.00
C GLY A 14 2.28 -7.39 7.78
N LYS A 15 2.54 -8.19 8.81
CA LYS A 15 2.43 -9.66 8.79
C LYS A 15 1.13 -10.18 8.17
N HIS A 16 0.01 -9.51 8.42
CA HIS A 16 -1.32 -9.93 7.97
C HIS A 16 -1.75 -9.32 6.63
N TRP A 17 -1.05 -8.28 6.16
CA TRP A 17 -1.38 -7.61 4.91
C TRP A 17 -0.12 -7.13 4.18
N LEU A 18 0.44 -8.02 3.37
CA LEU A 18 1.62 -7.74 2.53
C LEU A 18 1.32 -6.75 1.40
N GLY A 19 0.07 -6.65 0.97
CA GLY A 19 -0.33 -5.70 -0.09
C GLY A 19 -0.04 -4.24 0.28
N GLY A 20 -0.17 -3.87 1.56
CA GLY A 20 0.20 -2.55 2.05
C GLY A 20 1.71 -2.28 1.94
N ILE A 21 2.53 -3.27 2.27
CA ILE A 21 4.00 -3.19 2.17
C ILE A 21 4.42 -2.98 0.72
N THR A 22 3.91 -3.82 -0.19
CA THR A 22 4.16 -3.70 -1.63
C THR A 22 3.69 -2.34 -2.16
N TYR A 23 2.57 -1.80 -1.66
CA TYR A 23 2.07 -0.49 -2.06
C TYR A 23 3.03 0.64 -1.71
N VAL A 24 3.47 0.70 -0.45
CA VAL A 24 4.39 1.73 0.03
C VAL A 24 5.72 1.64 -0.72
N HIS A 25 6.24 0.43 -0.91
CA HIS A 25 7.46 0.20 -1.68
C HIS A 25 7.32 0.71 -3.12
N ALA A 26 6.29 0.25 -3.84
CA ALA A 26 6.06 0.66 -5.23
C ALA A 26 5.88 2.17 -5.39
N LEU A 27 5.12 2.79 -4.48
CA LEU A 27 4.90 4.24 -4.48
C LEU A 27 6.21 5.00 -4.26
N ALA A 28 6.99 4.63 -3.24
CA ALA A 28 8.25 5.30 -2.93
C ALA A 28 9.26 5.12 -4.07
N SER A 29 9.39 3.92 -4.62
CA SER A 29 10.32 3.63 -5.71
C SER A 29 9.92 4.32 -7.03
N ALA A 30 8.63 4.46 -7.32
CA ALA A 30 8.14 5.23 -8.47
C ALA A 30 8.41 6.75 -8.32
N LEU A 31 8.26 7.30 -7.11
CA LEU A 31 8.59 8.70 -6.86
C LEU A 31 10.10 8.95 -6.87
N LYS A 32 10.90 7.99 -6.40
CA LYS A 32 12.36 8.05 -6.42
C LYS A 32 12.94 7.97 -7.83
N SER A 33 12.27 7.31 -8.78
CA SER A 33 12.72 7.23 -10.18
C SER A 33 12.48 8.49 -11.00
N LEU A 34 11.80 9.50 -10.45
CA LEU A 34 11.59 10.78 -11.13
C LEU A 34 12.93 11.55 -11.30
N PRO A 35 13.07 12.34 -12.38
CA PRO A 35 14.20 13.24 -12.54
C PRO A 35 14.38 14.17 -11.34
N ASP A 36 15.61 14.54 -11.01
CA ASP A 36 15.95 15.29 -9.79
C ASP A 36 15.24 16.64 -9.63
N ASN A 37 14.82 17.26 -10.73
CA ASN A 37 14.05 18.51 -10.74
C ASN A 37 12.55 18.32 -10.47
N LYS A 38 12.04 17.08 -10.56
CA LYS A 38 10.65 16.69 -10.27
C LYS A 38 10.52 15.79 -9.05
N ARG A 39 11.62 15.19 -8.58
CA ARG A 39 11.65 14.27 -7.45
C ARG A 39 11.31 15.00 -6.15
N PRO A 40 10.23 14.60 -5.45
CA PRO A 40 9.91 15.12 -4.12
C PRO A 40 10.94 14.65 -3.10
N LEU A 41 10.96 15.30 -1.93
CA LEU A 41 11.64 14.78 -0.76
C LEU A 41 10.70 13.78 -0.08
N LEU A 42 11.09 12.51 -0.05
CA LEU A 42 10.30 11.40 0.47
C LEU A 42 10.60 11.14 1.94
N GLN A 43 9.53 11.03 2.74
CA GLN A 43 9.62 10.86 4.19
C GLN A 43 8.76 9.68 4.63
N LEU A 44 9.36 8.65 5.22
CA LEU A 44 8.60 7.55 5.81
C LEU A 44 8.15 7.96 7.21
N VAL A 45 6.85 7.92 7.49
CA VAL A 45 6.29 8.23 8.81
C VAL A 45 6.07 6.93 9.57
N ILE A 46 6.68 6.84 10.75
CA ILE A 46 6.60 5.68 11.64
C ILE A 46 5.94 6.13 12.95
N ARG A 47 4.79 5.54 13.27
CA ARG A 47 4.02 5.76 14.50
C ARG A 47 4.25 4.61 15.47
N PRO A 48 3.88 4.74 16.76
CA PRO A 48 4.11 3.69 17.74
C PRO A 48 3.53 2.32 17.34
N HIS A 49 2.33 2.30 16.75
CA HIS A 49 1.69 1.05 16.29
C HIS A 49 2.34 0.45 15.03
N ASP A 50 3.17 1.20 14.30
CA ASP A 50 3.83 0.73 13.09
C ASP A 50 5.12 -0.05 13.38
N ILE A 51 5.67 0.07 14.61
CA ILE A 51 6.97 -0.51 15.00
C ILE A 51 7.05 -2.01 14.70
N ALA A 52 5.98 -2.76 15.00
CA ALA A 52 5.93 -4.20 14.77
C ALA A 52 5.94 -4.58 13.28
N SER A 53 5.58 -3.67 12.39
CA SER A 53 5.62 -3.88 10.94
C SER A 53 6.96 -3.53 10.31
N MET A 54 7.83 -2.79 10.99
CA MET A 54 9.10 -2.31 10.43
C MET A 54 10.03 -3.39 9.84
N PRO A 55 10.14 -4.61 10.40
CA PRO A 55 10.93 -5.67 9.78
C PRO A 55 10.53 -6.00 8.34
N TYR A 56 9.26 -5.76 7.96
CA TYR A 56 8.77 -6.02 6.60
C TYR A 56 9.03 -4.86 5.62
N HIS A 57 9.48 -3.71 6.12
CA HIS A 57 9.72 -2.50 5.32
C HIS A 57 11.21 -2.21 5.10
N GLN A 58 12.12 -3.13 5.45
CA GLN A 58 13.56 -2.90 5.34
C GLN A 58 13.98 -2.49 3.92
N ASP A 59 13.54 -3.23 2.90
CA ASP A 59 13.83 -2.91 1.49
C ASP A 59 13.15 -1.61 1.02
N THR A 60 12.10 -1.19 1.72
CA THR A 60 11.36 0.04 1.41
C THR A 60 12.12 1.27 1.91
N LEU A 61 12.94 1.15 2.96
CA LEU A 61 13.68 2.26 3.57
C LEU A 61 14.66 2.93 2.60
N GLU A 62 15.26 2.16 1.69
CA GLU A 62 16.20 2.71 0.70
C GLU A 62 15.55 3.73 -0.24
N SER A 63 14.24 3.67 -0.43
CA SER A 63 13.51 4.60 -1.30
C SER A 63 13.21 5.95 -0.66
N PHE A 64 13.51 6.14 0.64
CA PHE A 64 13.22 7.38 1.37
C PHE A 64 14.46 8.24 1.58
N ASP A 65 14.28 9.57 1.61
CA ASP A 65 15.36 10.51 1.91
C ASP A 65 15.54 10.69 3.43
N ARG A 66 14.47 10.53 4.20
CA ARG A 66 14.47 10.58 5.67
C ARG A 66 13.28 9.83 6.27
N VAL A 67 13.33 9.65 7.58
CA VAL A 67 12.25 9.04 8.39
C VAL A 67 11.74 10.04 9.43
N ILE A 68 10.43 10.04 9.65
CA ILE A 68 9.77 10.75 10.74
C ILE A 68 9.34 9.74 11.79
N LEU A 69 9.83 9.91 13.01
CA LEU A 69 9.47 9.10 14.17
C LEU A 69 8.49 9.90 15.03
N ILE A 70 7.30 9.33 15.27
CA ILE A 70 6.23 9.96 16.07
C ILE A 70 6.22 9.36 17.47
N GLY A 71 6.34 10.20 18.51
CA GLY A 71 6.21 9.81 19.91
C GLY A 71 7.17 8.69 20.30
N GLU A 72 6.64 7.57 20.79
CA GLU A 72 7.41 6.41 21.23
C GLU A 72 8.17 5.69 20.09
N ALA A 73 7.84 5.96 18.81
CA ALA A 73 8.59 5.41 17.67
C ALA A 73 10.06 5.88 17.63
N THR A 74 10.46 6.84 18.46
CA THR A 74 11.87 7.22 18.63
C THR A 74 12.76 6.07 19.11
N MET A 75 12.19 5.06 19.79
CA MET A 75 12.93 3.91 20.29
C MET A 75 13.60 3.08 19.20
N ILE A 76 13.10 3.13 17.96
CA ILE A 76 13.67 2.38 16.83
C ILE A 76 14.76 3.16 16.09
N GLN A 77 15.14 4.37 16.56
CA GLN A 77 16.11 5.21 15.87
C GLN A 77 17.45 4.52 15.62
N THR A 78 17.89 3.70 16.56
CA THR A 78 19.16 2.95 16.48
C THR A 78 19.10 1.76 15.52
N ALA A 79 17.89 1.29 15.18
CA ALA A 79 17.68 0.20 14.22
C ALA A 79 17.58 0.69 12.77
N LEU A 80 17.55 2.00 12.55
CA LEU A 80 17.47 2.57 11.20
C LEU A 80 18.84 2.52 10.50
N PRO A 81 18.85 2.33 9.17
CA PRO A 81 20.07 2.42 8.38
C PRO A 81 20.79 3.75 8.60
N SER A 82 22.12 3.71 8.75
CA SER A 82 22.95 4.89 9.09
C SER A 82 22.88 6.03 8.06
N HIS A 83 22.49 5.74 6.81
CA HIS A 83 22.30 6.74 5.77
C HIS A 83 21.00 7.54 5.92
N LEU A 84 20.03 7.04 6.69
CA LEU A 84 18.74 7.70 6.87
C LEU A 84 18.77 8.69 8.04
N LYS A 85 18.42 9.94 7.75
CA LYS A 85 18.22 10.95 8.79
C LYS A 85 16.85 10.72 9.45
N ALA A 86 16.83 10.69 10.78
CA ALA A 86 15.60 10.64 11.56
C ALA A 86 15.20 12.05 12.04
N VAL A 87 13.92 12.37 11.90
CA VAL A 87 13.29 13.56 12.50
C VAL A 87 12.28 13.08 13.51
N THR A 88 12.42 13.53 14.75
CA THR A 88 11.53 13.15 15.85
C THR A 88 10.46 14.21 16.04
N LEU A 89 9.21 13.78 16.11
CA LEU A 89 8.06 14.64 16.38
C LEU A 89 7.28 14.08 17.57
N ALA A 90 6.91 14.96 18.51
CA ALA A 90 6.20 14.56 19.72
C ALA A 90 4.79 14.00 19.44
N THR A 91 4.09 14.55 18.44
CA THR A 91 2.70 14.16 18.12
C THR A 91 2.47 14.13 16.61
N GLN A 92 1.42 13.42 16.18
CA GLN A 92 1.01 13.39 14.78
C GLN A 92 0.60 14.77 14.25
N ARG A 93 0.08 15.67 15.10
CA ARG A 93 -0.26 17.05 14.70
C ARG A 93 0.97 17.86 14.26
N SER A 94 2.14 17.57 14.83
CA SER A 94 3.38 18.22 14.46
C SER A 94 3.83 17.90 13.02
N LEU A 95 3.27 16.85 12.41
CA LEU A 95 3.57 16.43 11.05
C LEU A 95 3.27 17.53 10.02
N ALA A 96 2.26 18.37 10.27
CA ALA A 96 1.88 19.46 9.36
C ALA A 96 3.00 20.48 9.09
N ARG A 97 4.01 20.56 9.98
CA ARG A 97 5.18 21.43 9.79
C ARG A 97 6.23 20.83 8.86
N GLU A 98 6.25 19.50 8.78
CA GLU A 98 7.26 18.70 8.06
C GLU A 98 6.76 18.09 6.75
N THR A 99 5.48 18.28 6.43
CA THR A 99 4.78 17.59 5.34
C THR A 99 3.99 18.57 4.50
N ASP A 100 4.28 18.61 3.19
CA ASP A 100 3.49 19.37 2.23
C ASP A 100 2.34 18.52 1.67
N PHE A 101 2.53 17.21 1.55
CA PHE A 101 1.49 16.26 1.16
C PHE A 101 1.63 14.93 1.90
N TYR A 102 0.55 14.45 2.54
CA TYR A 102 0.52 13.16 3.22
C TYR A 102 -0.29 12.15 2.41
N TYR A 103 0.35 11.05 2.02
CA TYR A 103 -0.33 9.99 1.27
C TYR A 103 0.32 8.62 1.47
N PRO A 104 -0.48 7.55 1.64
CA PRO A 104 -1.95 7.56 1.72
C PRO A 104 -2.48 7.72 3.16
N VAL A 105 -3.66 8.33 3.30
CA VAL A 105 -4.47 8.18 4.51
C VAL A 105 -5.31 6.92 4.37
N ASN A 106 -4.86 5.83 4.99
CA ASN A 106 -5.45 4.51 4.80
C ASN A 106 -6.82 4.39 5.48
N CYS A 107 -7.90 4.34 4.68
CA CYS A 107 -9.27 4.21 5.19
C CYS A 107 -9.61 5.22 6.31
N ASP A 108 -9.16 6.47 6.19
CA ASP A 108 -9.52 7.54 7.13
C ASP A 108 -9.29 8.92 6.47
N VAL A 109 -9.45 10.00 7.24
CA VAL A 109 -9.21 11.38 6.84
C VAL A 109 -8.26 12.08 7.82
N LEU A 110 -7.40 12.97 7.29
CA LEU A 110 -6.54 13.83 8.10
C LEU A 110 -6.80 15.30 7.74
N PRO A 111 -7.78 15.97 8.39
CA PRO A 111 -8.22 17.31 8.00
C PRO A 111 -7.13 18.38 8.20
N ASP A 112 -6.23 18.16 9.15
CA ASP A 112 -5.12 19.08 9.47
C ASP A 112 -3.96 19.00 8.46
N LEU A 113 -4.02 18.09 7.48
CA LEU A 113 -2.98 17.88 6.49
C LEU A 113 -3.54 17.99 5.08
N CYS A 114 -2.75 18.59 4.19
CA CYS A 114 -2.94 18.39 2.76
C CYS A 114 -2.68 16.91 2.46
N SER A 115 -3.74 16.14 2.22
CA SER A 115 -3.67 14.68 2.16
C SER A 115 -4.69 14.12 1.19
N ALA A 116 -4.51 12.85 0.81
CA ALA A 116 -5.53 12.09 0.12
C ALA A 116 -5.81 10.77 0.84
N SER A 117 -7.10 10.49 1.02
CA SER A 117 -7.58 9.21 1.52
C SER A 117 -7.41 8.14 0.46
N TRP A 118 -7.13 6.92 0.89
CA TRP A 118 -7.02 5.77 0.02
C TRP A 118 -8.06 4.72 0.41
N ILE A 119 -8.85 4.30 -0.58
CA ILE A 119 -9.78 3.18 -0.47
C ILE A 119 -9.31 2.09 -1.44
N PRO A 120 -8.77 0.96 -0.94
CA PRO A 120 -8.25 -0.09 -1.81
C PRO A 120 -9.36 -0.83 -2.57
N ASP A 121 -10.49 -1.09 -1.89
CA ASP A 121 -11.60 -1.90 -2.41
C ASP A 121 -12.88 -1.75 -1.57
N PHE A 122 -13.98 -2.30 -2.12
CA PHE A 122 -15.28 -2.48 -1.46
C PHE A 122 -15.59 -3.97 -1.23
N GLN A 123 -14.59 -4.81 -0.92
CA GLN A 123 -14.80 -6.26 -0.80
C GLN A 123 -15.88 -6.63 0.21
N HIS A 124 -15.96 -5.92 1.34
CA HIS A 124 -16.99 -6.11 2.36
C HIS A 124 -18.43 -5.88 1.88
N ILE A 125 -18.65 -5.16 0.78
CA ILE A 125 -19.97 -4.98 0.15
C ILE A 125 -20.31 -6.16 -0.75
N HIS A 126 -19.35 -6.58 -1.57
CA HIS A 126 -19.57 -7.62 -2.59
C HIS A 126 -19.43 -9.05 -2.05
N LEU A 127 -18.65 -9.24 -0.98
CA LEU A 127 -18.34 -10.53 -0.37
C LEU A 127 -18.43 -10.46 1.16
N PRO A 128 -19.58 -10.03 1.74
CA PRO A 128 -19.74 -9.82 3.18
C PRO A 128 -19.45 -11.08 4.01
N GLN A 129 -19.66 -12.28 3.45
CA GLN A 129 -19.39 -13.57 4.10
C GLN A 129 -17.90 -13.80 4.45
N PHE A 130 -16.99 -12.98 3.94
CA PHE A 130 -15.57 -13.04 4.28
C PHE A 130 -15.15 -12.02 5.34
N PHE A 131 -16.09 -11.27 5.90
CA PHE A 131 -15.85 -10.26 6.92
C PHE A 131 -16.74 -10.51 8.13
N SER A 132 -16.22 -10.24 9.32
CA SER A 132 -17.05 -10.15 10.52
C SER A 132 -17.97 -8.93 10.44
N GLU A 133 -19.09 -8.96 11.14
CA GLU A 133 -19.99 -7.80 11.20
C GLU A 133 -19.28 -6.56 11.76
N GLN A 134 -18.34 -6.74 12.70
CA GLN A 134 -17.55 -5.65 13.24
C GLN A 134 -16.67 -5.01 12.16
N GLU A 135 -15.98 -5.81 11.35
CA GLU A 135 -15.16 -5.29 10.24
C GLU A 135 -16.02 -4.57 9.20
N ILE A 136 -17.20 -5.11 8.87
CA ILE A 136 -18.14 -4.46 7.96
C ILE A 136 -18.56 -3.09 8.52
N ARG A 137 -18.96 -3.02 9.79
CA ARG A 137 -19.35 -1.75 10.44
C ARG A 137 -18.22 -0.73 10.42
N LEU A 138 -17.02 -1.12 10.87
CA LEU A 138 -15.85 -0.22 10.93
C LEU A 138 -15.46 0.31 9.54
N ARG A 139 -15.52 -0.54 8.51
CA ARG A 139 -15.24 -0.11 7.12
C ARG A 139 -16.31 0.82 6.60
N ASN A 140 -17.59 0.53 6.84
CA ASN A 140 -18.70 1.41 6.43
C ASN A 140 -18.62 2.78 7.10
N GLU A 141 -18.31 2.83 8.40
CA GLU A 141 -18.11 4.08 9.15
C GLU A 141 -16.93 4.88 8.58
N SER A 142 -15.78 4.22 8.41
CA SER A 142 -14.58 4.80 7.80
C SER A 142 -14.86 5.37 6.39
N PHE A 143 -15.53 4.60 5.53
CA PHE A 143 -15.77 5.00 4.14
C PHE A 143 -16.81 6.12 4.04
N SER A 144 -17.81 6.11 4.92
CA SER A 144 -18.79 7.20 5.02
C SER A 144 -18.12 8.49 5.49
N ARG A 145 -17.19 8.40 6.46
CA ARG A 145 -16.39 9.55 6.90
C ARG A 145 -15.52 10.10 5.77
N ILE A 146 -14.82 9.23 5.05
CA ILE A 146 -14.03 9.61 3.87
C ILE A 146 -14.91 10.31 2.84
N ALA A 147 -16.10 9.76 2.55
CA ALA A 147 -17.02 10.35 1.58
C ALA A 147 -17.49 11.75 1.98
N ALA A 148 -17.68 12.00 3.28
CA ALA A 148 -18.13 13.29 3.81
C ALA A 148 -17.01 14.33 3.93
N GLU A 149 -15.80 13.93 4.32
CA GLU A 149 -14.75 14.86 4.77
C GLU A 149 -13.54 14.93 3.82
N ALA A 150 -13.26 13.90 3.01
CA ALA A 150 -12.05 13.86 2.21
C ALA A 150 -12.10 14.88 1.05
N ARG A 151 -10.99 15.60 0.84
CA ARG A 151 -10.83 16.49 -0.31
C ARG A 151 -10.46 15.74 -1.59
N VAL A 152 -9.60 14.74 -1.44
CA VAL A 152 -9.11 13.88 -2.52
C VAL A 152 -9.18 12.43 -2.06
N ILE A 153 -9.69 11.55 -2.90
CA ILE A 153 -9.73 10.11 -2.66
C ILE A 153 -9.03 9.40 -3.82
N VAL A 154 -8.09 8.54 -3.47
CA VAL A 154 -7.41 7.67 -4.43
C VAL A 154 -7.98 6.26 -4.33
N PHE A 155 -8.22 5.65 -5.48
CA PHE A 155 -8.64 4.26 -5.62
C PHE A 155 -7.58 3.47 -6.38
N SER A 156 -7.45 2.18 -6.05
CA SER A 156 -6.52 1.28 -6.75
C SER A 156 -7.04 0.79 -8.12
N SER A 157 -8.33 0.96 -8.39
CA SER A 157 -8.96 0.53 -9.64
C SER A 157 -10.15 1.41 -10.02
N LYS A 158 -10.53 1.37 -11.31
CA LYS A 158 -11.77 2.00 -11.78
C LYS A 158 -13.02 1.35 -11.17
N ASN A 159 -12.97 0.05 -10.88
CA ASN A 159 -14.08 -0.66 -10.23
C ASN A 159 -14.37 -0.08 -8.83
N ALA A 160 -13.34 0.04 -7.98
CA ALA A 160 -13.52 0.65 -6.66
C ALA A 160 -13.97 2.11 -6.75
N GLN A 161 -13.46 2.88 -7.72
CA GLN A 161 -13.93 4.24 -7.96
C GLN A 161 -15.43 4.30 -8.36
N GLN A 162 -15.89 3.35 -9.18
CA GLN A 162 -17.29 3.25 -9.59
C GLN A 162 -18.18 2.85 -8.40
N ASP A 163 -17.77 1.85 -7.62
CA ASP A 163 -18.45 1.46 -6.37
C ASP A 163 -18.64 2.68 -5.46
N PHE A 164 -17.57 3.46 -5.24
CA PHE A 164 -17.65 4.66 -4.42
C PHE A 164 -18.66 5.68 -4.95
N LYS A 165 -18.70 5.93 -6.27
CA LYS A 165 -19.65 6.88 -6.88
C LYS A 165 -21.10 6.43 -6.73
N LEU A 166 -21.35 5.11 -6.77
CA LEU A 166 -22.68 4.55 -6.58
C LEU A 166 -23.11 4.58 -5.11
N LEU A 167 -22.20 4.27 -4.20
CA LEU A 167 -22.46 4.20 -2.75
C LEU A 167 -22.52 5.58 -2.09
N TYR A 168 -21.75 6.55 -2.60
CA TYR A 168 -21.62 7.90 -2.04
C TYR A 168 -21.78 9.00 -3.11
N PRO A 169 -22.94 9.07 -3.79
CA PRO A 169 -23.15 10.00 -4.90
C PRO A 169 -23.03 11.48 -4.50
N GLU A 170 -23.31 11.80 -3.23
CA GLU A 170 -23.24 13.16 -2.68
C GLU A 170 -21.82 13.59 -2.28
N SER A 171 -20.83 12.70 -2.36
CA SER A 171 -19.46 13.06 -2.02
C SER A 171 -18.91 14.10 -3.00
N ARG A 172 -18.36 15.19 -2.44
CA ARG A 172 -17.71 16.26 -3.22
C ARG A 172 -16.22 16.01 -3.44
N ALA A 173 -15.70 14.89 -2.97
CA ALA A 173 -14.29 14.57 -3.04
C ALA A 173 -13.81 14.42 -4.49
N LYS A 174 -12.62 14.97 -4.78
CA LYS A 174 -11.98 14.71 -6.07
C LYS A 174 -11.44 13.27 -6.08
N THR A 175 -12.00 12.42 -6.91
CA THR A 175 -11.53 11.03 -7.05
C THR A 175 -10.38 10.92 -8.06
N GLN A 176 -9.43 10.04 -7.80
CA GLN A 176 -8.35 9.65 -8.71
C GLN A 176 -8.14 8.14 -8.67
N VAL A 177 -7.67 7.55 -9.77
CA VAL A 177 -7.27 6.14 -9.81
C VAL A 177 -5.76 6.08 -9.93
N LEU A 178 -5.11 5.45 -8.95
CA LEU A 178 -3.69 5.13 -8.98
C LEU A 178 -3.55 3.60 -8.95
N HIS A 179 -3.28 3.02 -10.11
CA HIS A 179 -3.12 1.58 -10.24
C HIS A 179 -1.90 1.09 -9.45
N PHE A 180 -2.02 -0.09 -8.85
CA PHE A 180 -0.86 -0.82 -8.37
C PHE A 180 0.09 -1.06 -9.55
N HIS A 181 1.34 -0.65 -9.38
CA HIS A 181 2.40 -0.92 -10.34
C HIS A 181 3.51 -1.68 -9.62
N THR A 182 3.99 -2.76 -10.22
CA THR A 182 5.14 -3.52 -9.71
C THR A 182 6.34 -3.18 -10.57
N GLN A 183 7.40 -2.68 -9.96
CA GLN A 183 8.70 -2.60 -10.61
C GLN A 183 9.34 -3.99 -10.54
N ILE A 184 9.66 -4.54 -11.71
CA ILE A 184 10.31 -5.84 -11.82
C ILE A 184 11.79 -5.59 -12.11
N ASP A 185 12.68 -6.04 -11.21
CA ASP A 185 14.12 -6.01 -11.46
C ASP A 185 14.43 -6.98 -12.62
N GLU A 186 15.16 -6.51 -13.63
CA GLU A 186 15.58 -7.34 -14.76
C GLU A 186 16.38 -8.57 -14.33
N LYS A 187 17.08 -8.50 -13.18
CA LYS A 187 17.78 -9.63 -12.58
C LYS A 187 16.84 -10.79 -12.22
N LEU A 188 15.55 -10.55 -12.02
CA LEU A 188 14.58 -11.63 -11.80
C LEU A 188 14.44 -12.54 -13.01
N PHE A 189 14.79 -12.07 -14.21
CA PHE A 189 14.75 -12.86 -15.44
C PHE A 189 16.06 -13.60 -15.73
N SER A 190 17.11 -13.41 -14.94
CA SER A 190 18.41 -14.08 -15.16
C SER A 190 18.47 -15.50 -14.57
N GLY A 191 17.36 -16.02 -14.05
CA GLY A 191 17.29 -17.37 -13.48
C GLY A 191 17.43 -18.46 -14.55
N ASP A 192 18.05 -19.59 -14.17
CA ASP A 192 18.15 -20.75 -15.04
C ASP A 192 16.84 -21.55 -15.05
N VAL A 193 16.02 -21.29 -16.07
CA VAL A 193 14.75 -21.97 -16.28
C VAL A 193 14.93 -23.49 -16.45
N SER A 194 16.05 -23.94 -17.02
CA SER A 194 16.29 -25.36 -17.28
C SER A 194 16.49 -26.14 -15.98
N SER A 195 17.34 -25.64 -15.08
CA SER A 195 17.55 -26.29 -13.78
C SER A 195 16.28 -26.30 -12.92
N ILE A 196 15.50 -25.20 -12.90
CA ILE A 196 14.22 -25.17 -12.16
C ILE A 196 13.22 -26.17 -12.74
N ARG A 197 13.12 -26.28 -14.07
CA ARG A 197 12.25 -27.28 -14.71
C ARG A 197 12.70 -28.71 -14.38
N GLN A 198 14.00 -28.98 -14.35
CA GLN A 198 14.53 -30.28 -13.98
C GLN A 198 14.25 -30.61 -12.50
N LEU A 199 14.48 -29.64 -11.60
CA LEU A 199 14.27 -29.78 -10.15
C LEU A 199 12.82 -30.19 -9.82
N TYR A 200 11.86 -29.47 -10.40
CA TYR A 200 10.43 -29.72 -10.17
C TYR A 200 9.80 -30.71 -11.16
N ARG A 201 10.61 -31.31 -12.05
CA ARG A 201 10.17 -32.25 -13.09
C ARG A 201 9.01 -31.69 -13.94
N LEU A 202 9.10 -30.41 -14.30
CA LEU A 202 8.03 -29.70 -15.01
C LEU A 202 8.01 -30.04 -16.50
N PRO A 203 6.83 -30.21 -17.11
CA PRO A 203 6.71 -30.42 -18.55
C PRO A 203 7.15 -29.18 -19.36
N ALA A 204 7.21 -29.32 -20.69
CA ALA A 204 7.52 -28.21 -21.59
C ALA A 204 6.49 -27.07 -21.53
N LYS A 205 5.23 -27.40 -21.25
CA LYS A 205 4.13 -26.44 -21.09
C LYS A 205 3.42 -26.72 -19.76
N TYR A 206 3.30 -25.70 -18.93
CA TYR A 206 2.60 -25.77 -17.66
C TYR A 206 1.94 -24.42 -17.37
N VAL A 207 0.99 -24.42 -16.43
CA VAL A 207 0.38 -23.22 -15.87
C VAL A 207 0.83 -23.08 -14.42
N ILE A 208 1.08 -21.86 -13.98
CA ILE A 208 1.43 -21.54 -12.59
C ILE A 208 0.36 -20.63 -11.99
N CYS A 209 -0.03 -20.90 -10.75
CA CYS A 209 -0.96 -20.08 -9.98
C CYS A 209 -0.27 -19.58 -8.69
N CYS A 210 0.05 -18.29 -8.64
CA CYS A 210 0.83 -17.67 -7.56
C CYS A 210 -0.04 -16.73 -6.72
N ASN A 211 -0.93 -17.28 -5.91
CA ASN A 211 -1.83 -16.51 -5.05
C ASN A 211 -1.94 -17.14 -3.65
N GLN A 212 -2.33 -16.32 -2.67
CA GLN A 212 -2.62 -16.79 -1.31
C GLN A 212 -3.85 -17.71 -1.31
N PHE A 213 -3.89 -18.72 -0.44
CA PHE A 213 -5.02 -19.64 -0.26
C PHE A 213 -6.24 -19.02 0.44
N TRP A 214 -6.54 -17.75 0.15
CA TRP A 214 -7.72 -17.07 0.65
C TRP A 214 -8.97 -17.61 -0.04
N LYS A 215 -10.07 -17.79 0.71
CA LYS A 215 -11.33 -18.34 0.17
C LYS A 215 -11.82 -17.60 -1.08
N HIS A 216 -11.69 -16.28 -1.10
CA HIS A 216 -12.09 -15.44 -2.23
C HIS A 216 -11.17 -15.53 -3.46
N LYS A 217 -10.09 -16.31 -3.42
CA LYS A 217 -9.25 -16.63 -4.58
C LYS A 217 -9.71 -17.90 -5.31
N ASN A 218 -10.67 -18.64 -4.74
CA ASN A 218 -11.39 -19.75 -5.37
C ASN A 218 -10.50 -20.80 -6.06
N HIS A 219 -9.50 -21.33 -5.36
CA HIS A 219 -8.61 -22.38 -5.89
C HIS A 219 -9.33 -23.65 -6.33
N LEU A 220 -10.51 -23.97 -5.77
CA LEU A 220 -11.30 -25.13 -6.18
C LEU A 220 -11.67 -25.07 -7.66
N LEU A 221 -12.06 -23.89 -8.15
CA LEU A 221 -12.36 -23.68 -9.57
C LEU A 221 -11.18 -24.00 -10.48
N LEU A 222 -9.94 -23.72 -10.03
CA LEU A 222 -8.74 -24.08 -10.79
C LEU A 222 -8.61 -25.60 -10.92
N PHE A 223 -8.84 -26.34 -9.83
CA PHE A 223 -8.79 -27.81 -9.87
C PHE A 223 -9.91 -28.41 -10.70
N GLU A 224 -11.12 -27.87 -10.62
CA GLU A 224 -12.25 -28.26 -11.47
C GLU A 224 -11.95 -28.05 -12.95
N ALA A 225 -11.36 -26.91 -13.31
CA ALA A 225 -10.95 -26.62 -14.69
C ALA A 225 -9.89 -27.61 -15.18
N VAL A 226 -8.87 -27.90 -14.36
CA VAL A 226 -7.82 -28.87 -14.72
C VAL A 226 -8.41 -30.28 -14.86
N ALA A 227 -9.36 -30.68 -14.00
CA ALA A 227 -10.03 -31.97 -14.12
C ALA A 227 -10.77 -32.12 -15.46
N ARG A 228 -11.43 -31.05 -15.93
CA ARG A 228 -12.13 -31.03 -17.23
C ARG A 228 -11.20 -31.06 -18.44
N LEU A 229 -9.96 -30.57 -18.31
CA LEU A 229 -8.98 -30.57 -19.40
C LEU A 229 -8.26 -31.92 -19.56
N ARG A 230 -8.45 -32.85 -18.61
CA ARG A 230 -7.90 -34.20 -18.66
C ARG A 230 -8.74 -35.14 -19.52
N ASP A 231 -10.02 -34.83 -19.69
CA ASP A 231 -10.98 -35.57 -20.50
C ASP A 231 -10.98 -35.07 -21.95
#